data_AF-A0A970KWS0-F1
#
_entry.id   AF-A0A970KWS0-F1
#
_cell.length_a   1.000
_cell.length_b   1.000
_cell.length_c   1.000
_cell.angle_alpha   90.00
_cell.angle_beta   90.00
_cell.angle_gamma   90.00
#
_symmetry.space_group_name_H-M   'P 1'
#
loop_
_entity.id
_entity.type
_entity.pdbx_description
1 polymer ?
#
loop_
_entity_poly.entity_id
_entity_poly.type
_entity_poly.pdbx_seq_one_letter_code
_entity_poly.pdbx_strand_id
1 'polypeptide(L)'
;MALSYDISVRLDPEYPVPGGWVDVVAELTNVTGEVRYVQASVVGWDFYLTLQRSGDNRFTARVHVPWETDPGVYQVSVWGVSFSGESGPRSQISVTVKPR
;
A
#
# COMPACT_ATOMS: atom_id res chain seq x y z
N MET A 1 -8.11 8.50 -20.69
CA MET A 1 -9.23 8.42 -19.73
C MET A 1 -8.62 8.54 -18.34
N ALA A 2 -9.20 9.36 -17.46
CA ALA A 2 -8.67 9.50 -16.10
C ALA A 2 -8.85 8.18 -15.34
N LEU A 3 -7.82 7.77 -14.60
CA LEU A 3 -7.83 6.55 -13.80
C LEU A 3 -8.78 6.70 -12.60
N SER A 4 -9.70 5.75 -12.42
CA SER A 4 -10.65 5.74 -11.30
C SER A 4 -10.82 4.32 -10.75
N TYR A 5 -10.94 4.17 -9.44
CA TYR A 5 -11.13 2.89 -8.74
C TYR A 5 -11.46 3.16 -7.28
N ASP A 6 -12.01 2.15 -6.62
CA ASP A 6 -11.95 2.01 -5.15
C ASP A 6 -10.77 1.09 -4.80
N ILE A 7 -10.11 1.35 -3.67
CA ILE A 7 -8.96 0.57 -3.21
C ILE A 7 -9.17 0.10 -1.78
N SER A 8 -8.97 -1.19 -1.56
CA SER A 8 -8.88 -1.80 -0.23
C SER A 8 -7.46 -2.33 -0.02
N VAL A 9 -6.99 -2.30 1.24
CA VAL A 9 -5.66 -2.77 1.61
C VAL A 9 -5.76 -3.68 2.83
N ARG A 10 -5.07 -4.81 2.77
CA ARG A 10 -4.93 -5.77 3.86
C ARG A 10 -3.46 -6.03 4.15
N LEU A 11 -3.14 -6.17 5.44
CA LEU A 11 -1.83 -6.53 5.95
C LEU A 11 -1.88 -7.93 6.54
N ASP A 12 -0.80 -8.68 6.38
CA ASP A 12 -0.63 -10.01 6.98
C ASP A 12 0.81 -10.16 7.52
N PRO A 13 1.03 -10.12 8.84
CA PRO A 13 0.03 -9.94 9.90
C PRO A 13 -0.63 -8.55 9.86
N GLU A 14 -1.87 -8.46 10.36
CA GLU A 14 -2.64 -7.20 10.45
C GLU A 14 -1.90 -6.13 11.28
N TYR A 15 -1.17 -6.57 12.30
CA TYR A 15 -0.40 -5.72 13.20
C TYR A 15 1.10 -6.00 13.03
N PRO A 16 1.81 -5.23 12.17
CA PRO A 16 3.25 -5.31 12.06
C PRO A 16 3.95 -5.13 13.40
N VAL A 17 5.13 -5.74 13.55
CA VAL A 17 6.06 -5.49 14.65
C VAL A 17 7.44 -5.11 14.10
N PRO A 18 8.24 -4.30 14.79
CA PRO A 18 9.61 -3.97 14.37
C PRO A 18 10.47 -5.22 14.13
N GLY A 19 11.20 -5.23 13.01
CA GLY A 19 11.99 -6.38 12.54
C GLY A 19 11.18 -7.52 11.93
N GLY A 20 9.86 -7.37 11.86
CA GLY A 20 8.95 -8.34 11.24
C GLY A 20 8.84 -8.16 9.74
N TRP A 21 8.33 -9.20 9.08
CA TRP A 21 7.88 -9.11 7.69
C TRP A 21 6.36 -9.00 7.65
N VAL A 22 5.85 -8.19 6.72
CA VAL A 22 4.43 -8.05 6.46
C VAL A 22 4.17 -8.21 4.96
N ASP A 23 3.19 -9.02 4.62
CA ASP A 23 2.62 -9.07 3.29
C ASP A 23 1.52 -8.02 3.18
N VAL A 24 1.63 -7.16 2.17
CA VAL A 24 0.68 -6.10 1.86
C VAL A 24 -0.08 -6.51 0.60
N VAL A 25 -1.40 -6.53 0.68
CA VAL A 25 -2.29 -6.82 -0.45
C VAL A 25 -3.18 -5.61 -0.68
N ALA A 26 -3.16 -5.06 -1.88
CA ALA A 26 -4.13 -4.07 -2.34
C ALA A 26 -5.03 -4.69 -3.41
N GLU A 27 -6.34 -4.49 -3.26
CA GLU A 27 -7.35 -4.92 -4.23
C GLU A 27 -8.10 -3.70 -4.73
N LEU A 28 -8.31 -3.66 -6.05
CA LEU A 28 -9.02 -2.56 -6.72
C LEU A 28 -10.38 -3.05 -7.20
N THR A 29 -11.41 -2.23 -6.99
CA THR A 29 -12.75 -2.45 -7.52
C THR A 29 -13.23 -1.25 -8.32
N ASN A 30 -14.27 -1.43 -9.14
CA ASN A 30 -14.86 -0.37 -9.98
C ASN A 30 -13.83 0.36 -10.86
N VAL A 31 -12.85 -0.38 -11.39
CA VAL A 31 -11.69 0.18 -12.08
C VAL A 31 -12.08 0.70 -13.47
N THR A 32 -11.77 1.97 -13.72
CA THR A 32 -11.79 2.60 -15.05
C THR A 32 -10.36 2.96 -15.46
N GLY A 33 -9.90 2.40 -16.57
CA GLY A 33 -8.50 2.51 -17.02
C GLY A 33 -7.64 1.33 -16.54
N GLU A 34 -6.34 1.39 -16.84
CA GLU A 34 -5.39 0.32 -16.49
C GLU A 34 -4.42 0.77 -15.40
N VAL A 35 -4.33 -0.02 -14.33
CA VAL A 35 -3.34 0.17 -13.25
C VAL A 35 -2.15 -0.76 -13.49
N ARG A 36 -0.96 -0.18 -13.62
CA ARG A 36 0.29 -0.93 -13.78
C ARG A 36 0.79 -1.47 -12.45
N TYR A 37 0.84 -0.61 -11.43
CA TYR A 37 1.24 -0.96 -10.06
C TYR A 37 0.53 -0.07 -9.06
N VAL A 38 0.55 -0.47 -7.78
CA VAL A 38 0.07 0.36 -6.67
C VAL A 38 1.28 0.87 -5.89
N GLN A 39 1.28 2.14 -5.54
CA GLN A 39 2.25 2.75 -4.64
C GLN A 39 1.60 2.98 -3.28
N ALA A 40 2.41 2.84 -2.23
CA ALA A 40 2.09 3.24 -0.88
C ALA A 40 3.23 4.09 -0.30
N SER A 41 2.89 5.10 0.48
CA SER A 41 3.87 5.89 1.24
C SER A 41 3.37 6.21 2.63
N VAL A 42 4.27 6.25 3.60
CA VAL A 42 3.93 6.67 4.96
C VAL A 42 3.97 8.20 5.00
N VAL A 43 2.86 8.84 5.38
CA VAL A 43 2.74 10.30 5.41
C VAL A 43 3.70 10.87 6.46
N GLY A 44 4.55 11.81 6.05
CA GLY A 44 5.54 12.44 6.92
C GLY A 44 6.86 11.66 7.05
N TRP A 45 7.02 10.56 6.31
CA TRP A 45 8.23 9.74 6.29
C TRP A 45 8.71 9.54 4.85
N ASP A 46 10.02 9.43 4.65
CA ASP A 46 10.62 9.16 3.33
C ASP A 46 10.59 7.65 3.02
N PHE A 47 9.40 7.04 3.11
CA PHE A 47 9.18 5.62 2.89
C PHE A 47 8.20 5.40 1.75
N TYR A 48 8.63 4.61 0.75
CA TYR A 48 7.82 4.23 -0.40
C TYR A 48 7.85 2.72 -0.61
N LEU A 49 6.68 2.16 -0.92
CA LEU A 49 6.48 0.76 -1.25
C LEU A 49 5.76 0.66 -2.59
N THR A 50 6.23 -0.20 -3.48
CA THR A 50 5.55 -0.50 -4.74
C THR A 50 4.99 -1.93 -4.69
N LEU A 51 3.66 -2.04 -4.76
CA LEU A 51 2.94 -3.29 -4.87
C LEU A 51 2.80 -3.67 -6.35
N GLN A 52 3.32 -4.84 -6.68
CA GLN A 52 3.32 -5.38 -8.03
C GLN A 52 2.03 -6.14 -8.28
N ARG A 53 1.57 -6.12 -9.53
CA ARG A 53 0.39 -6.89 -9.94
C ARG A 53 0.64 -8.39 -9.71
N SER A 54 -0.26 -9.06 -9.00
CA SER A 54 -0.21 -10.50 -8.74
C SER A 54 -1.49 -11.24 -9.15
N GLY A 55 -2.50 -10.51 -9.61
CA GLY A 55 -3.72 -11.06 -10.21
C GLY A 55 -4.56 -9.96 -10.84
N ASP A 56 -5.79 -10.30 -11.21
CA ASP A 56 -6.74 -9.32 -11.72
C ASP A 56 -7.10 -8.32 -10.64
N ASN A 57 -6.73 -7.05 -10.87
CA ASN A 57 -6.93 -5.93 -9.95
C ASN A 57 -6.37 -6.18 -8.53
N ARG A 58 -5.40 -7.09 -8.40
CA ARG A 58 -4.75 -7.45 -7.13
C ARG A 58 -3.26 -7.17 -7.21
N PHE A 59 -2.76 -6.49 -6.18
CA PHE A 59 -1.38 -6.03 -6.09
C PHE A 59 -0.79 -6.42 -4.75
N THR A 60 0.46 -6.87 -4.75
CA THR A 60 1.12 -7.37 -3.55
C THR A 60 2.54 -6.88 -3.42
N ALA A 61 2.97 -6.66 -2.18
CA ALA A 61 4.37 -6.50 -1.84
C ALA A 61 4.63 -7.17 -0.50
N ARG A 62 5.89 -7.57 -0.28
CA ARG A 62 6.36 -8.00 1.04
C ARG A 62 7.33 -6.95 1.56
N VAL A 63 7.06 -6.44 2.75
CA VAL A 63 7.83 -5.34 3.36
C VAL A 63 8.43 -5.79 4.69
N HIS A 64 9.66 -5.38 4.93
CA HIS A 64 10.32 -5.53 6.22
C HIS A 64 10.07 -4.26 7.04
N VAL A 65 9.58 -4.40 8.27
CA VAL A 65 9.44 -3.28 9.21
C VAL A 65 10.81 -3.02 9.84
N PRO A 66 11.41 -1.83 9.66
CA PRO A 66 12.71 -1.52 10.28
C PRO A 66 12.71 -1.74 11.79
N TRP A 67 13.84 -2.15 12.36
CA TRP A 67 13.98 -2.43 13.79
C TRP A 67 13.79 -1.20 14.66
N GLU A 68 14.14 -0.04 14.10
CA GLU A 68 14.06 1.30 14.67
C GLU A 68 12.66 1.93 14.55
N THR A 69 11.67 1.21 14.01
CA THR A 69 10.29 1.72 13.90
C THR A 69 9.65 1.78 15.28
N ASP A 70 9.20 2.97 15.68
CA ASP A 70 8.45 3.14 16.92
C ASP A 70 7.07 2.47 16.84
N PRO A 71 6.58 1.85 17.93
CA PRO A 71 5.19 1.41 17.99
C PRO A 71 4.23 2.61 17.88
N GLY A 72 3.16 2.48 17.11
CA GLY A 72 2.22 3.59 16.90
C GLY A 72 1.27 3.40 15.73
N VAL A 73 0.50 4.45 15.44
CA VAL A 73 -0.41 4.51 14.29
C VAL A 73 0.20 5.39 13.21
N TYR A 74 0.38 4.81 12.03
CA TYR A 74 0.96 5.46 10.86
C TYR A 74 -0.12 5.68 9.81
N GLN A 75 -0.18 6.89 9.26
CA GLN A 75 -1.03 7.17 8.11
C GLN A 75 -0.28 6.80 6.83
N VAL A 76 -0.87 5.94 6.02
CA VAL A 76 -0.31 5.47 4.76
C VAL A 76 -1.21 5.93 3.62
N SER A 77 -0.64 6.65 2.66
CA SER A 77 -1.32 6.99 1.42
C SER A 77 -1.08 5.89 0.40
N VAL A 78 -2.12 5.45 -0.30
CA VAL A 78 -2.06 4.37 -1.29
C VAL A 78 -2.77 4.81 -2.57
N TRP A 79 -2.15 4.56 -3.73
CA TRP A 79 -2.72 4.89 -5.04
C TRP A 79 -2.19 3.97 -6.14
N GLY A 80 -3.01 3.74 -7.17
CA GLY A 80 -2.62 3.11 -8.42
C GLY A 80 -1.89 4.09 -9.33
N VAL A 81 -0.96 3.55 -10.12
CA VAL A 81 -0.26 4.28 -11.18
C VAL A 81 -0.49 3.56 -12.50
N SER A 82 -0.87 4.31 -13.53
CA SER A 82 -1.13 3.78 -14.87
C SER A 82 0.16 3.47 -15.65
N PHE A 83 0.03 2.84 -16.82
CA PHE A 83 1.17 2.58 -17.71
C PHE A 83 1.81 3.86 -18.27
N SER A 84 1.04 4.95 -18.40
CA SER A 84 1.55 6.27 -18.79
C SER A 84 2.21 7.04 -17.65
N GLY A 85 2.21 6.49 -16.43
CA GLY A 85 2.78 7.15 -15.24
C GLY A 85 1.82 8.10 -14.52
N GLU A 86 0.55 8.15 -14.93
CA GLU A 86 -0.46 8.96 -14.25
C GLU A 86 -0.86 8.32 -12.92
N SER A 87 -0.94 9.13 -11.87
CA SER A 87 -1.41 8.70 -10.56
C SER A 87 -2.94 8.77 -10.49
N GLY A 88 -3.56 7.72 -9.94
CA GLY A 88 -4.99 7.69 -9.65
C GLY A 88 -5.38 8.39 -8.35
N PRO A 89 -6.64 8.24 -7.93
CA PRO A 89 -7.10 8.73 -6.62
C PRO A 89 -6.29 8.11 -5.48
N ARG A 90 -5.97 8.94 -4.47
CA ARG A 90 -5.28 8.51 -3.25
C ARG A 90 -6.28 8.17 -2.17
N SER A 91 -6.07 7.03 -1.52
CA SER A 91 -6.73 6.68 -0.26
C SER A 91 -5.74 6.78 0.90
N GLN A 92 -6.21 7.14 2.08
CA GLN A 92 -5.43 7.08 3.31
C GLN A 92 -5.93 5.93 4.17
N ILE A 93 -5.00 5.10 4.65
CA ILE A 93 -5.27 4.01 5.59
C ILE A 93 -4.43 4.21 6.85
N SER A 94 -4.95 3.77 7.99
CA SER A 94 -4.21 3.75 9.24
C SER A 94 -3.60 2.37 9.46
N VAL A 95 -2.29 2.31 9.71
CA VAL A 95 -1.55 1.09 10.02
C VAL A 95 -1.04 1.16 11.45
N THR A 96 -1.35 0.16 12.26
CA THR A 96 -0.90 0.09 13.66
C THR A 96 0.28 -0.86 13.80
N VAL A 97 1.46 -0.30 14.11
CA VAL A 97 2.65 -1.06 14.48
C VAL A 97 2.62 -1.34 15.97
N LYS A 98 2.69 -2.61 16.36
CA LYS A 98 2.71 -3.03 17.76
C LYS A 98 4.14 -3.15 18.30
N PRO A 99 4.34 -2.99 19.61
CA PRO A 99 5.60 -3.38 20.22
C PRO A 99 5.86 -4.87 20.01
N ARG A 100 7.14 -5.24 19.99
CA ARG A 100 7.58 -6.63 19.87
C ARG A 100 7.21 -7.46 21.10
#